data_AF-A0A8S3BEF6-F1
#
_entry.id   AF-A0A8S3BEF6-F1
#
_cell.length_a   1.000
_cell.length_b   1.000
_cell.length_c   1.000
_cell.angle_alpha   90.00
_cell.angle_beta   90.00
_cell.angle_gamma   90.00
#
_symmetry.space_group_name_H-M   'P 1'
#
loop_
_entity.id
_entity.type
_entity.pdbx_description
1 polymer ?
#
loop_
_entity_poly.entity_id
_entity_poly.type
_entity_poly.pdbx_seq_one_letter_code
_entity_poly.pdbx_strand_id
1 'polypeptide(L)' 'MEVSHEDGQQFLKHIKDNAENKKIWSTVVGVGLDLGAEVIQSVSRTIGCNYCNVRNARTFDELMNTEFHYTVTPVA' A
#
# COMPACT_ATOMS: atom_id res chain seq x y z
N MET A 1 -11.05 -1.19 14.93
CA MET A 1 -11.49 -2.24 14.00
C MET A 1 -10.22 -2.84 13.43
N GLU A 2 -9.85 -4.05 13.83
CA GLU A 2 -8.77 -4.78 13.16
C GLU A 2 -9.33 -5.45 11.92
N VAL A 3 -8.57 -5.44 10.82
CA VAL A 3 -8.91 -6.20 9.62
C VAL A 3 -8.91 -7.68 9.99
N SER A 4 -9.95 -8.42 9.59
CA SER A 4 -9.99 -9.86 9.87
C SER A 4 -8.79 -10.54 9.20
N HIS A 5 -8.25 -11.59 9.82
CA HIS A 5 -7.07 -12.27 9.28
C HIS A 5 -7.30 -12.78 7.85
N GLU A 6 -8.51 -13.21 7.53
CA GLU A 6 -8.88 -13.72 6.20
C GLU A 6 -8.89 -12.61 5.13
N ASP A 7 -9.43 -11.43 5.44
CA ASP A 7 -9.44 -10.28 4.54
C ASP A 7 -8.02 -9.83 4.21
N GLY A 8 -7.13 -9.83 5.20
CA GLY A 8 -5.71 -9.52 5.02
C GLY A 8 -5.03 -10.46 4.03
N GLN A 9 -5.29 -11.78 4.12
CA GLN A 9 -4.70 -12.76 3.21
C GLN A 9 -5.25 -12.64 1.77
N GLN A 10 -6.55 -12.40 1.61
CA GLN A 10 -7.13 -12.17 0.29
C GLN A 10 -6.56 -10.91 -0.38
N PHE A 11 -6.45 -9.82 0.38
CA PHE A 11 -5.82 -8.59 -0.09
C PHE A 11 -4.38 -8.82 -0.56
N LEU A 12 -3.56 -9.52 0.22
CA LEU A 12 -2.19 -9.84 -0.16
C LEU A 12 -2.10 -10.71 -1.43
N LYS A 13 -3.03 -11.66 -1.59
CA LYS A 13 -3.12 -12.47 -2.81
C LYS A 13 -3.36 -11.60 -4.05
N HIS A 14 -4.27 -10.62 -3.95
CA HIS A 14 -4.55 -9.70 -5.05
C HIS A 14 -3.37 -8.79 -5.38
N ILE A 15 -2.71 -8.24 -4.36
CA ILE A 15 -1.52 -7.39 -4.53
C ILE A 15 -0.41 -8.14 -5.28
N LYS A 16 -0.12 -9.38 -4.86
CA LYS A 16 0.91 -10.22 -5.51
C LYS A 16 0.55 -10.60 -6.94
N ASP A 17 -0.69 -11.03 -7.19
CA ASP A 17 -1.16 -11.37 -8.54
C ASP A 17 -1.10 -10.16 -9.49
N ASN A 18 -1.45 -8.97 -8.99
CA ASN A 18 -1.35 -7.73 -9.75
C ASN A 18 0.10 -7.42 -10.14
N ALA A 19 1.02 -7.49 -9.18
CA ALA A 19 2.43 -7.20 -9.42
C ALA A 19 3.09 -8.23 -10.36
N GLU A 20 2.92 -9.51 -10.08
CA GLU A 20 3.66 -10.60 -10.75
C GLU A 20 3.07 -10.96 -12.12
N ASN A 21 1.75 -11.06 -12.22
CA ASN A 21 1.10 -11.62 -13.41
C ASN A 21 0.53 -10.53 -14.33
N LYS A 22 0.12 -9.39 -13.77
CA LYS A 22 -0.59 -8.34 -14.52
C LYS A 22 0.25 -7.09 -14.77
N LYS A 23 1.43 -6.97 -14.15
CA LYS A 23 2.30 -5.78 -14.20
C LYS A 23 1.56 -4.52 -13.75
N ILE A 24 0.68 -4.67 -12.76
CA ILE A 24 -0.06 -3.57 -12.13
C ILE A 24 0.60 -3.28 -10.79
N TRP A 25 1.30 -2.16 -10.70
CA TRP A 25 1.94 -1.68 -9.48
C TRP A 25 0.93 -0.95 -8.59
N SER A 26 1.06 -1.14 -7.28
CA SER A 26 0.04 -0.72 -6.32
C SER A 26 0.65 0.09 -5.20
N THR A 27 0.12 1.29 -4.94
CA THR A 27 0.46 2.07 -3.74
C THR A 27 -0.73 2.06 -2.80
N VAL A 28 -0.51 1.63 -1.57
CA VAL A 28 -1.54 1.49 -0.53
C VAL A 28 -1.32 2.58 0.50
N VAL A 29 -2.33 3.43 0.69
CA VAL A 29 -2.28 4.53 1.68
C VAL A 29 -3.28 4.25 2.79
N GLY A 30 -2.77 3.90 3.97
CA GLY A 30 -3.56 3.82 5.20
C GLY A 30 -3.89 5.23 5.70
N VAL A 31 -5.17 5.52 5.96
CA VAL A 31 -5.62 6.83 6.46
C VAL A 31 -6.26 6.64 7.83
N GLY A 32 -5.62 7.16 8.88
CA GLY A 32 -6.14 7.17 10.25
C GLY A 32 -6.14 5.83 10.98
N LEU A 33 -5.96 4.70 10.28
CA LEU A 33 -5.81 3.36 10.82
C LEU A 33 -4.74 2.60 10.04
N ASP A 34 -3.80 1.99 10.76
CA ASP A 34 -2.78 1.13 10.17
C ASP A 34 -3.34 -0.27 9.87
N LEU A 35 -2.89 -0.86 8.76
CA LEU A 35 -3.04 -2.30 8.55
C LEU A 35 -2.20 -3.06 9.59
N GLY A 36 -2.55 -4.33 9.83
CA GLY A 36 -1.73 -5.20 10.68
C GLY A 36 -0.29 -5.27 10.16
N ALA A 37 0.69 -5.32 11.06
CA ALA A 37 2.12 -5.24 10.71
C ALA A 37 2.56 -6.29 9.68
N GLU A 38 1.97 -7.49 9.72
CA GLU A 38 2.22 -8.56 8.74
C GLU A 38 1.79 -8.18 7.31
N VAL A 39 0.62 -7.53 7.18
CA VAL A 39 0.09 -7.08 5.90
C VAL A 39 0.95 -5.96 5.35
N ILE A 40 1.33 -4.99 6.19
CA ILE A 40 2.24 -3.89 5.82
C ILE A 40 3.56 -4.47 5.30
N GLN A 41 4.18 -5.36 6.07
CA GLN A 41 5.46 -5.95 5.69
C GLN A 41 5.36 -6.73 4.38
N SER A 42 4.26 -7.44 4.15
CA SER A 42 4.04 -8.22 2.93
C SER A 42 3.81 -7.34 1.70
N VAL A 43 3.04 -6.25 1.83
CA VAL A 43 2.84 -5.27 0.75
C VAL A 43 4.18 -4.63 0.38
N SER A 44 4.91 -4.11 1.37
CA SER A 44 6.19 -3.42 1.12
C SER A 44 7.30 -4.32 0.55
N ARG A 45 7.17 -5.65 0.67
CA ARG A 45 8.07 -6.63 0.06
C ARG A 45 7.67 -7.05 -1.34
N THR A 46 6.45 -6.73 -1.78
CA THR A 46 5.98 -7.06 -3.12
C THR A 46 6.58 -6.06 -4.11
N ILE A 47 7.25 -6.56 -5.15
CA ILE A 47 7.95 -5.70 -6.12
C ILE A 47 6.95 -4.77 -6.80
N GLY A 48 7.30 -3.47 -6.86
CA GLY A 48 6.42 -2.44 -7.42
C GLY A 48 5.17 -2.17 -6.58
N CYS A 49 5.21 -2.52 -5.29
CA CYS A 49 4.19 -2.13 -4.34
C CYS A 49 4.78 -1.22 -3.25
N ASN A 50 4.01 -0.22 -2.85
CA ASN A 50 4.37 0.72 -1.79
C ASN A 50 3.28 0.77 -0.73
N TYR A 51 3.67 0.97 0.52
CA TYR A 51 2.74 1.25 1.63
C TYR A 51 3.13 2.55 2.31
N CYS A 52 2.14 3.42 2.52
CA CYS A 52 2.27 4.66 3.27
C CYS A 52 1.13 4.75 4.30
N ASN A 53 1.38 5.40 5.44
CA ASN A 53 0.33 5.71 6.41
C ASN A 53 0.30 7.22 6.66
N VAL A 54 -0.90 7.79 6.71
CA VAL A 54 -1.16 9.18 7.08
C VAL A 54 -2.08 9.25 8.29
N ARG A 55 -1.71 10.08 9.26
CA ARG A 55 -2.41 10.19 10.55
C ARG A 55 -3.31 11.41 10.67
N ASN A 56 -3.24 12.34 9.73
CA ASN A 56 -4.04 13.57 9.72
C ASN A 56 -4.21 14.07 8.29
N ALA A 57 -5.20 14.95 8.10
CA ALA A 57 -5.57 15.48 6.79
C ALA A 57 -4.44 16.27 6.11
N ARG A 58 -3.61 16.98 6.89
CA ARG A 58 -2.48 17.73 6.34
C ARG A 58 -1.44 16.81 5.72
N THR A 59 -1.05 15.74 6.41
CA THR A 59 -0.07 14.78 5.88
C THR A 59 -0.64 14.00 4.69
N PHE A 60 -1.96 13.77 4.65
CA PHE A 60 -2.61 13.20 3.47
C PHE A 60 -2.53 14.14 2.26
N ASP A 61 -2.81 15.43 2.46
CA ASP A 61 -2.72 16.43 1.40
C ASP A 61 -1.29 16.58 0.87
N GLU A 62 -0.30 16.63 1.77
CA GLU A 62 1.13 16.66 1.42
C GLU A 62 1.53 15.40 0.63
N LEU A 63 1.13 14.21 1.09
CA LEU A 63 1.40 12.94 0.40
C LEU A 63 0.81 12.96 -1.02
N MET A 64 -0.46 13.31 -1.18
CA MET A 64 -1.15 13.23 -2.47
C MET A 64 -0.67 14.28 -3.47
N ASN A 65 -0.43 15.51 -3.02
CA ASN A 65 -0.08 16.62 -3.91
C ASN A 65 1.41 16.73 -4.21
N THR A 66 2.28 16.24 -3.32
CA THR A 66 3.74 16.42 -3.45
C THR A 66 4.46 15.09 -3.64
N GLU A 67 4.20 14.11 -2.79
CA GLU A 67 5.04 12.90 -2.70
C GLU A 67 4.56 11.74 -3.58
N PHE A 68 3.26 11.70 -3.89
CA PHE A 68 2.64 10.57 -4.58
C PHE A 68 3.24 10.35 -5.96
N HIS A 69 3.53 11.43 -6.70
CA HIS A 69 4.13 11.36 -8.03
C HIS A 69 5.50 10.65 -8.03
N TYR A 70 6.30 10.88 -6.99
CA TYR A 70 7.59 10.21 -6.82
C TYR A 70 7.44 8.74 -6.43
N THR A 71 6.37 8.41 -5.69
CA THR A 71 6.13 7.07 -5.15
C THR A 71 5.54 6.11 -6.18
N VAL A 72 4.67 6.60 -7.07
CA VAL A 72 4.02 5.77 -8.10
C VAL A 72 4.86 5.57 -9.35
N THR A 73 6.01 6.24 -9.45
CA THR A 73 6.91 6.07 -10.57
C THR A 73 7.80 4.85 -10.30
N PRO A 74 7.62 3.75 -11.03
CA PRO A 74 8.53 2.60 -10.95
C PRO A 74 9.96 3.07 -11.26
N VAL A 75 10.90 2.77 -10.36
CA VAL A 75 12.31 2.92 -10.70
C VAL A 75 12.66 1.74 -11.61
N ALA A 76 12.96 2.04 -12.88
CA ALA A 76 13.30 1.05 -13.90
C ALA A 76 14.57 0.26 -13.55
#